data_AF-A0A6G3UW03-F1
#
_entry.id   AF-A0A6G3UW03-F1
#
_cell.length_a   1.000
_cell.length_b   1.000
_cell.length_c   1.000
_cell.angle_alpha   90.00
_cell.angle_beta   90.00
_cell.angle_gamma   90.00
#
_symmetry.space_group_name_H-M   'P 1'
#
loop_
_entity.id
_entity.type
_entity.pdbx_description
1 polymer ?
#
loop_
_entity_poly.entity_id
_entity_poly.type
_entity_poly.pdbx_seq_one_letter_code
_entity_poly.pdbx_strand_id
1 'polypeptide(L)'
;MSLLELIAAADERGLAAGAAACLERCLPQPAPGDEPDPLRPLWAGCADPRLWPGRLAEARAALDSLADPGDPVGRVRQLLAEAPDDRAGEGLRAWADACS
;
A
#
# COMPACT_ATOMS: atom_id res chain seq x y z
N MET A 1 -5.86 -28.49 -2.02
CA MET A 1 -5.79 -27.04 -1.84
C MET A 1 -4.34 -26.65 -1.63
N SER A 2 -3.73 -26.06 -2.66
CA SER A 2 -2.35 -25.61 -2.71
C SER A 2 -2.21 -24.19 -2.19
N LEU A 3 -0.97 -23.76 -1.90
CA LEU A 3 -0.67 -22.37 -1.52
C LEU A 3 -1.16 -21.38 -2.58
N LEU A 4 -1.00 -21.71 -3.87
CA LEU A 4 -1.44 -20.84 -4.97
C LEU A 4 -2.97 -20.68 -4.99
N GLU A 5 -3.70 -21.77 -4.70
CA GLU A 5 -5.16 -21.70 -4.58
C GLU A 5 -5.60 -20.85 -3.38
N LEU A 6 -4.85 -20.87 -2.27
CA LEU A 6 -5.12 -20.02 -1.10
C LEU A 6 -4.84 -18.55 -1.39
N ILE A 7 -3.77 -18.22 -2.13
CA ILE A 7 -3.45 -16.84 -2.53
C ILE A 7 -4.51 -16.32 -3.52
N ALA A 8 -4.92 -17.15 -4.49
CA ALA A 8 -5.99 -16.80 -5.43
C ALA A 8 -7.33 -16.53 -4.72
N ALA A 9 -7.57 -17.20 -3.60
CA ALA A 9 -8.76 -17.01 -2.77
C ALA A 9 -8.64 -15.88 -1.73
N ALA A 10 -7.55 -15.10 -1.74
CA ALA A 10 -7.38 -13.99 -0.80
C ALA A 10 -8.57 -13.03 -0.87
N ASP A 11 -9.04 -12.60 0.29
CA ASP A 11 -10.09 -11.58 0.37
C ASP A 11 -9.51 -10.17 0.15
N GLU A 12 -10.38 -9.19 -0.01
CA GLU A 12 -9.99 -7.79 -0.26
C GLU A 12 -9.11 -7.22 0.86
N ARG A 13 -9.35 -7.64 2.11
CA ARG A 13 -8.53 -7.24 3.25
C ARG A 13 -7.11 -7.78 3.11
N GLY A 14 -6.97 -9.07 2.79
CA GLY A 14 -5.69 -9.73 2.58
C GLY A 14 -4.92 -9.13 1.41
N LEU A 15 -5.59 -8.85 0.28
CA LEU A 15 -4.99 -8.17 -0.87
C LEU A 15 -4.46 -6.78 -0.50
N ALA A 16 -5.29 -5.95 0.14
CA ALA A 16 -4.88 -4.60 0.54
C ALA A 16 -3.71 -4.61 1.53
N ALA A 17 -3.76 -5.50 2.53
CA ALA A 17 -2.70 -5.65 3.53
C ALA A 17 -1.39 -6.17 2.93
N GLY A 18 -1.47 -7.15 2.01
CA GLY A 18 -0.31 -7.71 1.33
C GLY A 18 0.40 -6.69 0.45
N ALA A 19 -0.37 -5.92 -0.32
CA ALA A 19 0.15 -4.83 -1.14
C ALA A 19 0.77 -3.72 -0.29
N ALA A 20 0.12 -3.30 0.81
CA ALA A 20 0.67 -2.30 1.73
C ALA A 20 2.01 -2.77 2.35
N ALA A 21 2.09 -4.03 2.78
CA ALA A 21 3.33 -4.61 3.30
C ALA A 21 4.45 -4.68 2.24
N CYS A 22 4.09 -4.99 1.00
CA CYS A 22 5.03 -4.99 -0.12
C CYS A 22 5.64 -3.60 -0.35
N LEU A 23 4.81 -2.55 -0.38
CA LEU A 23 5.24 -1.17 -0.55
C LEU A 23 6.12 -0.70 0.62
N GLU A 24 5.73 -1.01 1.87
CA GLU A 24 6.47 -0.65 3.08
C GLU A 24 7.89 -1.24 3.07
N ARG A 25 8.05 -2.48 2.60
CA ARG A 25 9.36 -3.13 2.47
C ARG A 25 10.30 -2.44 1.48
N CYS A 26 9.76 -1.72 0.50
CA CYS A 26 10.54 -0.98 -0.49
C CYS A 26 10.98 0.41 0.02
N LEU A 27 10.41 0.91 1.11
CA LEU A 27 10.80 2.19 1.69
C LEU A 27 12.06 2.02 2.57
N PRO A 28 12.96 3.03 2.57
CA PRO A 28 14.07 3.04 3.52
C PRO A 28 13.53 3.09 4.95
N GLN A 29 14.17 2.34 5.84
CA GLN A 29 13.79 2.32 7.25
C GLN A 29 14.03 3.70 7.87
N PRO A 30 13.06 4.28 8.60
CA PRO A 30 13.25 5.57 9.25
C PRO A 30 14.34 5.48 10.31
N ALA A 31 15.15 6.52 10.43
CA ALA A 31 16.11 6.62 11.53
C ALA A 31 15.38 6.90 12.86
N PRO A 32 15.99 6.56 14.01
CA PRO A 32 15.42 6.91 15.30
C PRO A 32 15.17 8.42 15.42
N GLY A 33 13.91 8.81 15.59
CA GLY A 33 13.50 10.22 15.73
C GLY A 33 12.94 10.87 14.46
N ASP A 34 12.94 10.16 13.32
CA ASP A 34 12.27 10.63 12.09
C ASP A 34 10.74 10.62 12.22
N GLU A 35 10.09 11.30 11.28
CA GLU A 35 8.64 11.21 11.11
C GLU A 35 8.18 9.76 10.91
N PRO A 36 6.94 9.43 11.33
CA PRO A 36 6.42 8.09 11.18
C PRO A 36 6.36 7.67 9.71
N ASP A 37 6.45 6.37 9.47
CA ASP A 37 6.33 5.77 8.14
C ASP A 37 5.14 6.37 7.36
N PRO A 38 5.38 6.90 6.14
CA PRO A 38 4.34 7.55 5.34
C PRO A 38 3.17 6.62 4.98
N LEU A 39 3.38 5.30 4.98
CA LEU A 39 2.34 4.31 4.71
C LEU A 39 1.58 3.87 5.96
N ARG A 40 2.00 4.29 7.16
CA ARG A 40 1.34 3.92 8.42
C ARG A 40 -0.17 4.16 8.41
N PRO A 41 -0.70 5.28 7.90
CA PRO A 41 -2.15 5.51 7.87
C PRO A 41 -2.92 4.50 7.01
N LEU A 42 -2.31 3.96 5.94
CA LEU A 42 -2.94 3.04 4.99
C LEU A 42 -3.44 1.75 5.66
N TRP A 43 -2.75 1.29 6.71
CA TRP A 43 -3.13 0.12 7.50
C TRP A 43 -4.52 0.24 8.13
N ALA A 44 -4.97 1.45 8.48
CA ALA A 44 -6.34 1.66 8.94
C ALA A 44 -7.37 1.45 7.81
N GLY A 45 -7.03 1.83 6.58
CA GLY A 45 -7.84 1.55 5.38
C GLY A 45 -7.85 0.06 5.00
N CYS A 46 -6.77 -0.67 5.27
CA CYS A 46 -6.75 -2.13 5.16
C CYS A 46 -7.70 -2.79 6.18
N ALA A 47 -7.80 -2.24 7.39
CA ALA A 47 -8.68 -2.75 8.43
C ALA A 47 -10.16 -2.41 8.20
N ASP A 48 -10.46 -1.21 7.70
CA ASP A 48 -11.81 -0.72 7.43
C ASP A 48 -11.90 -0.10 6.01
N PRO A 49 -12.63 -0.72 5.07
CA PRO A 49 -12.74 -0.22 3.69
C PRO A 49 -13.32 1.18 3.59
N ARG A 50 -14.11 1.65 4.58
CA ARG A 50 -14.67 3.01 4.56
C ARG A 50 -13.62 4.08 4.76
N LEU A 51 -12.50 3.72 5.39
CA LEU A 51 -11.36 4.63 5.61
C LEU A 51 -10.42 4.63 4.41
N TRP A 52 -10.52 3.67 3.50
CA TRP A 52 -9.56 3.44 2.42
C TRP A 52 -9.28 4.69 1.58
N PRO A 53 -10.27 5.40 1.01
CA PRO A 53 -9.97 6.55 0.14
C PRO A 53 -9.21 7.66 0.88
N GLY A 54 -9.61 7.92 2.14
CA GLY A 54 -8.97 8.94 2.97
C GLY A 54 -7.55 8.55 3.35
N ARG A 55 -7.33 7.31 3.79
CA ARG A 55 -5.99 6.82 4.18
C ARG A 55 -5.05 6.68 3.00
N LEU A 56 -5.57 6.33 1.83
CA LEU A 56 -4.82 6.31 0.59
C LEU A 56 -4.36 7.72 0.19
N ALA A 57 -5.23 8.71 0.29
CA ALA A 57 -4.88 10.11 0.05
C ALA A 57 -3.84 10.64 1.04
N GLU A 58 -3.98 10.33 2.33
CA GLU A 58 -3.00 10.68 3.37
C GLU A 58 -1.61 10.08 3.06
N ALA A 59 -1.55 8.80 2.69
CA ALA A 59 -0.30 8.13 2.36
C ALA A 59 0.36 8.71 1.08
N ARG A 60 -0.43 9.03 0.06
CA ARG A 60 0.04 9.72 -1.16
C ARG A 60 0.67 11.07 -0.80
N ALA A 61 -0.04 11.89 -0.02
CA ALA A 61 0.44 13.20 0.40
C ALA A 61 1.72 13.12 1.26
N ALA A 62 1.78 12.17 2.19
CA ALA A 62 2.97 11.95 3.02
C ALA A 62 4.17 11.56 2.16
N LEU A 63 4.00 10.63 1.22
CA LEU A 63 5.07 10.29 0.28
C LEU A 63 5.50 11.49 -0.55
N ASP A 64 4.59 12.29 -1.08
CA ASP A 64 4.91 13.46 -1.92
C ASP A 64 5.70 14.54 -1.17
N SER A 65 5.55 14.64 0.16
CA SER A 65 6.32 15.56 0.99
C SER A 65 7.78 15.15 1.24
N LEU A 66 8.16 13.89 0.95
CA LEU A 66 9.54 13.43 1.13
C LEU A 66 10.48 14.10 0.12
N ALA A 67 11.50 14.79 0.63
CA ALA A 67 12.54 15.41 -0.18
C ALA A 67 13.59 14.38 -0.63
N ASP A 68 13.96 14.43 -1.91
CA ASP A 68 14.99 13.58 -2.56
C ASP A 68 14.95 12.09 -2.16
N PRO A 69 13.87 11.38 -2.54
CA PRO A 69 13.52 10.15 -1.84
C PRO A 69 14.22 8.90 -2.42
N GLY A 70 15.04 9.05 -3.47
CA GLY A 70 15.66 7.95 -4.21
C GLY A 70 14.68 7.10 -5.03
N ASP A 71 15.22 6.24 -5.89
CA ASP A 71 14.44 5.42 -6.83
C ASP A 71 13.38 4.51 -6.18
N PRO A 72 13.62 3.84 -5.03
CA PRO A 72 12.62 2.97 -4.42
C PRO A 72 11.34 3.70 -4.03
N VAL A 73 11.47 4.90 -3.47
CA VAL A 73 10.32 5.71 -3.06
C VAL A 73 9.57 6.26 -4.27
N GLY A 74 10.28 6.61 -5.35
CA GLY A 74 9.66 6.97 -6.63
C GLY A 74 8.76 5.84 -7.18
N ARG A 75 9.23 4.59 -7.10
CA ARG A 75 8.42 3.42 -7.50
C ARG A 75 7.21 3.21 -6.58
N VAL A 76 7.37 3.37 -5.27
CA VAL A 76 6.25 3.29 -4.31
C VAL A 76 5.20 4.37 -4.57
N ARG A 77 5.62 5.61 -4.85
CA ARG A 77 4.70 6.70 -5.25
C ARG A 77 3.88 6.33 -6.49
N GLN A 78 4.53 5.80 -7.53
CA GLN A 78 3.83 5.38 -8.75
C GLN A 78 2.79 4.30 -8.46
N LEU A 79 3.18 3.22 -7.76
CA LEU A 79 2.27 2.13 -7.44
C LEU A 79 1.12 2.60 -6.53
N LEU A 80 1.37 3.50 -5.59
CA LEU A 80 0.33 4.05 -4.73
C LEU A 80 -0.62 4.98 -5.49
N ALA A 81 -0.15 5.68 -6.53
CA ALA A 81 -1.01 6.47 -7.41
C ALA A 81 -1.94 5.60 -8.27
N GLU A 82 -1.51 4.40 -8.64
CA GLU A 82 -2.31 3.42 -9.39
C GLU A 82 -3.32 2.65 -8.51
N ALA A 83 -3.21 2.76 -7.18
CA ALA A 83 -4.14 2.12 -6.26
C ALA A 83 -5.59 2.58 -6.49
N PRO A 84 -6.57 1.66 -6.54
CA PRO A 84 -7.95 2.02 -6.82
C PRO A 84 -8.56 2.81 -5.66
N ASP A 85 -9.49 3.72 -5.96
CA ASP A 85 -10.21 4.49 -4.93
C ASP A 85 -11.23 3.65 -4.16
N ASP A 86 -11.71 2.56 -4.76
CA ASP A 86 -12.50 1.54 -4.06
C ASP A 86 -11.62 0.33 -3.74
N ARG A 87 -11.74 -0.16 -2.50
CA ARG A 87 -10.96 -1.28 -1.99
C ARG A 87 -11.69 -2.59 -2.23
N ALA A 88 -12.06 -2.83 -3.49
CA ALA A 88 -12.87 -3.96 -3.90
C ALA A 88 -12.60 -4.42 -5.34
N GLY A 89 -13.03 -5.63 -5.64
CA GLY A 89 -13.09 -6.17 -7.00
C GLY A 89 -11.73 -6.37 -7.69
N GLU A 90 -11.77 -6.46 -9.02
CA GLU A 90 -10.61 -6.81 -9.86
C GLU A 90 -9.50 -5.76 -9.83
N GLY A 91 -9.85 -4.48 -9.68
CA GLY A 91 -8.87 -3.40 -9.60
C GLY A 91 -7.94 -3.53 -8.39
N LEU A 92 -8.49 -3.93 -7.23
CA LEU A 92 -7.68 -4.15 -6.03
C LEU A 92 -6.73 -5.35 -6.20
N ARG A 93 -7.20 -6.43 -6.82
CA ARG A 93 -6.36 -7.61 -7.08
C ARG A 93 -5.23 -7.28 -8.05
N ALA A 94 -5.55 -6.66 -9.18
CA ALA A 94 -4.55 -6.25 -10.17
C ALA A 94 -3.49 -5.31 -9.56
N TRP A 95 -3.92 -4.38 -8.70
CA TRP A 95 -2.99 -3.50 -7.97
C TRP A 95 -2.09 -4.28 -6.99
N ALA A 96 -2.66 -5.22 -6.22
CA ALA A 96 -1.87 -6.03 -5.29
C ALA A 96 -0.82 -6.88 -6.02
N ASP A 97 -1.22 -7.54 -7.11
CA ASP A 97 -0.34 -8.37 -7.95
C ASP A 97 0.76 -7.54 -8.67
N ALA A 98 0.56 -6.24 -8.87
CA ALA A 98 1.58 -5.37 -9.48
C ALA A 98 2.73 -5.01 -8.52
N CYS A 99 2.54 -5.16 -7.21
CA CYS A 99 3.59 -4.95 -6.21
C CYS A 99 4.30 -6.25 -5.84
N SER A 100 3.55 -7.34 -5.59
CA SER A 100 4.05 -8.61 -5.05
C SER A 100 4.40 -9.65 -6.10
#